data_AF-A0A921K002-F1
#
_entry.id   AF-A0A921K002-F1
#
_cell.length_a   1.000
_cell.length_b   1.000
_cell.length_c   1.000
_cell.angle_alpha   90.00
_cell.angle_beta   90.00
_cell.angle_gamma   90.00
#
_symmetry.space_group_name_H-M   'P 1'
#
loop_
_entity.id
_entity.type
_entity.pdbx_description
1 polymer ?
#
loop_
_entity_poly.entity_id
_entity_poly.type
_entity_poly.pdbx_seq_one_letter_code
_entity_poly.pdbx_strand_id
1 'polypeptide(L)'
;MKSTFENELRTVLLQEYGFKKSIARTDISDKDLSLIKQTTDSAQLKEHITNIQTERQNNELKQALANYQNVKHPDNVGTAILKKNYADTLLAALPNVNKDQQTLIKEVLEM
;
A
#
# COMPACT_ATOMS: atom_id res chain seq x y z
N MET A 1 -8.38 6.78 22.22
CA MET A 1 -8.03 8.22 22.25
C MET A 1 -6.56 8.54 21.93
N LYS A 2 -5.59 7.61 21.97
CA LYS A 2 -4.18 7.90 21.62
C LYS A 2 -3.93 8.25 20.13
N SER A 3 -4.74 7.75 19.19
CA SER A 3 -4.42 7.89 17.76
C SER A 3 -4.64 9.30 17.20
N THR A 4 -5.50 10.13 17.79
CA THR A 4 -5.80 11.47 17.26
C THR A 4 -4.68 12.46 17.60
N PHE A 5 -4.23 12.49 18.85
CA PHE A 5 -3.13 13.36 19.28
C PHE A 5 -1.79 13.03 18.61
N GLU A 6 -1.48 11.73 18.44
CA GLU A 6 -0.28 11.33 17.68
C GLU A 6 -0.35 11.81 16.23
N ASN A 7 -1.51 11.69 15.59
CA ASN A 7 -1.69 12.16 14.21
C ASN A 7 -1.56 13.67 14.11
N GLU A 8 -2.11 14.43 15.07
CA GLU A 8 -1.97 15.89 15.12
C GLU A 8 -0.49 16.30 15.27
N LEU A 9 0.24 15.70 16.22
CA LEU A 9 1.67 15.96 16.39
C LEU A 9 2.47 15.62 15.13
N ARG A 10 2.20 14.46 14.51
CA ARG A 10 2.84 14.08 13.25
C ARG A 10 2.56 15.10 12.15
N THR A 11 1.32 15.54 12.00
CA THR A 11 0.93 16.53 11.00
C THR A 11 1.70 17.83 11.20
N VAL A 12 1.79 18.34 12.45
CA VAL A 12 2.56 19.55 12.76
C VAL A 12 4.03 19.36 12.38
N LEU A 13 4.66 18.24 12.76
CA LEU A 13 6.06 17.97 12.41
C LEU A 13 6.28 17.88 10.89
N LEU A 14 5.35 17.28 10.14
CA LEU A 14 5.40 17.17 8.69
C LEU A 14 5.22 18.54 8.01
N GLN A 15 4.41 19.43 8.59
CA GLN A 15 4.23 20.81 8.13
C GLN A 15 5.50 21.64 8.35
N GLU A 16 6.04 21.61 9.58
CA GLU A 16 7.27 22.33 9.95
C GLU A 16 8.48 21.88 9.10
N TYR A 17 8.62 20.57 8.87
CA TYR A 17 9.65 20.05 7.98
C TYR A 17 9.39 20.42 6.50
N GLY A 18 8.12 20.51 6.11
CA GLY A 18 7.66 20.88 4.79
C GLY A 18 7.24 19.68 3.95
N PHE A 19 5.98 19.64 3.52
CA PHE A 19 5.39 18.50 2.81
C PHE A 19 6.15 18.04 1.57
N LYS A 20 6.64 18.98 0.73
CA LYS A 20 7.46 18.64 -0.45
C LYS A 20 8.73 17.86 -0.08
N LYS A 21 9.38 18.22 1.03
CA LYS A 21 10.56 17.52 1.53
C LYS A 21 10.18 16.17 2.14
N SER A 22 9.06 16.10 2.85
CA SER A 22 8.55 14.86 3.44
C SER A 22 8.30 13.79 2.37
N ILE A 23 7.55 14.12 1.31
CA ILE A 23 7.17 13.15 0.27
C ILE A 23 8.36 12.70 -0.61
N ALA A 24 9.44 13.50 -0.66
CA ALA A 24 10.65 13.13 -1.38
C ALA A 24 11.50 12.08 -0.65
N ARG A 25 11.18 11.77 0.62
CA ARG A 25 11.89 10.75 1.38
C ARG A 25 11.45 9.36 0.97
N THR A 26 12.42 8.48 0.72
CA THR A 26 12.16 7.09 0.36
C THR A 26 11.50 6.29 1.49
N ASP A 27 11.72 6.69 2.75
CA ASP A 27 11.24 6.02 3.96
C ASP A 27 9.93 6.60 4.52
N ILE A 28 9.28 7.54 3.82
CA ILE A 28 8.00 8.10 4.31
C ILE A 28 6.94 6.99 4.41
N SER A 29 6.22 6.93 5.54
CA SER A 29 5.19 5.91 5.74
C SER A 29 3.89 6.26 5.01
N ASP A 30 3.07 5.24 4.68
CA ASP A 30 1.75 5.47 4.07
C ASP A 30 0.80 6.23 5.00
N LYS A 31 1.00 6.10 6.32
CA LYS A 31 0.29 6.90 7.33
C LYS A 31 0.63 8.38 7.17
N ASP A 32 1.90 8.73 7.05
CA ASP A 32 2.33 10.12 6.90
C ASP A 32 1.91 10.69 5.54
N LEU A 33 1.99 9.90 4.47
CA LEU A 33 1.44 10.26 3.16
C LEU A 33 -0.06 10.57 3.24
N SER A 34 -0.82 9.75 3.97
CA SER A 34 -2.26 9.96 4.17
C SER A 34 -2.55 11.22 4.97
N LEU A 35 -1.79 11.49 6.04
CA LEU A 35 -1.92 12.73 6.81
C LEU A 35 -1.63 13.96 5.96
N ILE A 36 -0.53 13.96 5.19
CA ILE A 36 -0.20 15.08 4.29
C ILE A 36 -1.33 15.29 3.27
N LYS A 37 -1.84 14.21 2.66
CA LYS A 37 -2.92 14.28 1.65
C LYS A 37 -4.21 14.85 2.23
N GLN A 38 -4.53 14.55 3.49
CA GLN A 38 -5.69 15.08 4.21
C GLN A 38 -5.53 16.57 4.58
N THR A 39 -4.32 17.00 4.92
CA THR A 39 -4.07 18.36 5.44
C THR A 39 -3.69 19.38 4.36
N THR A 40 -3.10 18.96 3.24
CA THR A 40 -2.67 19.90 2.20
C THR A 40 -3.82 20.35 1.30
N ASP A 41 -3.79 21.62 0.86
CA ASP A 41 -4.70 22.13 -0.18
C ASP A 41 -4.12 22.00 -1.60
N SER A 42 -2.83 21.67 -1.73
CA SER A 42 -2.18 21.59 -3.03
C SER A 42 -2.63 20.35 -3.81
N ALA A 43 -3.35 20.57 -4.92
CA ALA A 43 -3.76 19.49 -5.83
C ALA A 43 -2.54 18.70 -6.35
N GLN A 44 -1.45 19.40 -6.70
CA GLN A 44 -0.21 18.78 -7.17
C GLN A 44 0.41 17.85 -6.12
N LEU A 45 0.39 18.23 -4.83
CA LEU A 45 0.87 17.35 -3.76
C LEU A 45 -0.02 16.12 -3.59
N LYS A 46 -1.35 16.29 -3.66
CA LYS A 46 -2.29 15.16 -3.57
C LYS A 46 -2.09 14.16 -4.71
N GLU A 47 -1.88 14.64 -5.93
CA GLU A 47 -1.59 13.80 -7.09
C GLU A 47 -0.26 13.06 -6.91
N HIS A 48 0.80 13.76 -6.53
CA HIS A 48 2.11 13.15 -6.31
C HIS A 48 2.06 12.04 -5.23
N ILE A 49 1.38 12.30 -4.11
CA ILE A 49 1.16 11.29 -3.06
C ILE A 49 0.38 10.08 -3.60
N THR A 50 -0.64 10.32 -4.43
CA THR A 50 -1.42 9.25 -5.04
C THR A 50 -0.53 8.38 -5.92
N ASN A 51 0.35 8.98 -6.72
CA ASN A 51 1.29 8.23 -7.55
C ASN A 51 2.25 7.38 -6.70
N ILE A 52 2.82 7.92 -5.62
CA ILE A 52 3.67 7.15 -4.69
C ILE A 52 2.92 5.94 -4.12
N GLN A 53 1.69 6.15 -3.65
CA GLN A 53 0.87 5.08 -3.07
C GLN A 53 0.52 4.01 -4.11
N THR A 54 0.15 4.43 -5.32
CA THR A 54 -0.13 3.52 -6.44
C THR A 54 1.10 2.72 -6.86
N GLU A 55 2.28 3.33 -6.92
CA GLU A 55 3.53 2.62 -7.22
C GLU A 55 3.87 1.57 -6.16
N ARG A 56 3.74 1.92 -4.86
CA ARG A 56 3.93 0.97 -3.75
C ARG A 56 2.97 -0.20 -3.83
N GLN A 57 1.69 0.09 -4.01
CA GLN A 57 0.66 -0.95 -4.15
C GLN A 57 0.92 -1.85 -5.36
N ASN A 58 1.34 -1.31 -6.50
CA ASN A 58 1.69 -2.09 -7.68
C ASN A 58 2.91 -2.99 -7.43
N ASN A 59 3.90 -2.52 -6.68
CA ASN A 59 5.08 -3.32 -6.32
C ASN A 59 4.72 -4.45 -5.35
N GLU A 60 3.91 -4.16 -4.33
CA GLU A 60 3.39 -5.18 -3.41
C GLU A 60 2.56 -6.23 -4.15
N LEU A 61 1.71 -5.80 -5.09
CA LEU A 61 0.91 -6.70 -5.92
C LEU A 61 1.80 -7.63 -6.76
N LYS A 62 2.81 -7.08 -7.44
CA LYS A 62 3.75 -7.87 -8.25
C LYS A 62 4.48 -8.91 -7.39
N GLN A 63 4.94 -8.52 -6.20
CA GLN A 63 5.60 -9.43 -5.27
C GLN A 63 4.63 -10.50 -4.75
N ALA A 64 3.41 -10.13 -4.37
CA ALA A 64 2.41 -11.08 -3.89
C ALA A 64 2.04 -12.11 -4.97
N LEU A 65 1.84 -11.68 -6.24
CA LEU A 65 1.58 -12.59 -7.36
C LEU A 65 2.74 -13.57 -7.56
N ALA A 66 3.98 -13.05 -7.65
CA ALA A 66 5.16 -13.88 -7.84
C ALA A 66 5.36 -14.86 -6.67
N ASN A 67 5.16 -14.41 -5.43
CA ASN A 67 5.34 -15.25 -4.26
C ASN A 67 4.24 -16.31 -4.16
N TYR A 68 2.98 -15.96 -4.41
CA TYR A 68 1.84 -16.88 -4.39
C TYR A 68 2.05 -18.06 -5.35
N GLN A 69 2.48 -17.77 -6.59
CA GLN A 69 2.77 -18.78 -7.61
C GLN A 69 3.97 -19.67 -7.24
N ASN A 70 4.95 -19.14 -6.51
CA ASN A 70 6.18 -19.83 -6.15
C ASN A 70 6.11 -20.61 -4.83
N VAL A 71 5.02 -20.53 -4.06
CA VAL A 71 4.86 -21.34 -2.84
C VAL A 71 4.72 -22.82 -3.23
N LYS A 72 5.82 -23.56 -3.11
CA LYS A 72 5.88 -25.03 -3.31
C LYS A 72 5.41 -25.74 -2.03
N HIS A 73 4.71 -26.88 -2.21
CA HIS A 73 4.21 -27.75 -1.14
C HIS A 73 3.22 -27.06 -0.18
N PRO A 74 2.05 -26.59 -0.66
CA PRO A 74 1.04 -25.92 0.18
C PRO A 74 0.54 -26.76 1.36
N ASP A 75 0.86 -28.06 1.37
CA ASP A 75 0.43 -29.08 2.32
C ASP A 75 1.13 -28.94 3.69
N ASN A 76 2.21 -28.17 3.80
CA ASN A 76 2.79 -27.84 5.10
C ASN A 76 2.17 -26.55 5.67
N VAL A 77 2.00 -26.50 7.00
CA VAL A 77 1.28 -25.42 7.69
C VAL A 77 1.92 -24.04 7.44
N GLY A 78 3.25 -23.96 7.39
CA GLY A 78 3.97 -22.71 7.17
C GLY A 78 3.71 -22.13 5.77
N THR A 79 3.81 -22.96 4.74
CA THR A 79 3.51 -22.55 3.36
C THR A 79 2.03 -22.29 3.13
N ALA A 80 1.13 -22.99 3.82
CA ALA A 80 -0.29 -22.70 3.77
C ALA A 80 -0.60 -21.29 4.31
N ILE A 81 0.01 -20.92 5.45
CA ILE A 81 -0.12 -19.58 6.02
C ILE A 81 0.47 -18.52 5.09
N LEU A 82 1.66 -18.76 4.52
CA LEU A 82 2.27 -17.83 3.58
C LEU A 82 1.41 -17.64 2.33
N LYS A 83 0.92 -18.73 1.75
CA LYS A 83 0.04 -18.69 0.56
C LYS A 83 -1.26 -17.96 0.86
N LYS A 84 -1.83 -18.15 2.05
CA LYS A 84 -2.99 -17.39 2.52
C LYS A 84 -2.69 -15.90 2.66
N ASN A 85 -1.57 -15.53 3.30
CA ASN A 85 -1.21 -14.12 3.46
C ASN A 85 -1.06 -13.41 2.11
N TYR A 86 -0.41 -14.06 1.13
CA TYR A 86 -0.34 -13.52 -0.23
C TYR A 86 -1.72 -13.42 -0.88
N ALA A 87 -2.59 -14.42 -0.72
CA ALA A 87 -3.97 -14.34 -1.21
C ALA A 87 -4.74 -13.17 -0.60
N ASP A 88 -4.62 -12.96 0.71
CA ASP A 88 -5.28 -11.86 1.43
C ASP A 88 -4.78 -10.50 0.90
N THR A 89 -3.47 -10.36 0.62
CA THR A 89 -2.91 -9.16 -0.04
C THR A 89 -3.50 -8.95 -1.44
N LEU A 90 -3.59 -10.01 -2.26
CA LEU A 90 -4.16 -9.93 -3.60
C LEU A 90 -5.65 -9.55 -3.58
N LEU A 91 -6.43 -10.14 -2.67
CA LEU A 91 -7.85 -9.84 -2.47
C LEU A 91 -8.08 -8.39 -2.02
N ALA A 92 -7.26 -7.89 -1.09
CA ALA A 92 -7.34 -6.50 -0.62
C ALA A 92 -7.03 -5.48 -1.73
N ALA A 93 -6.24 -5.87 -2.74
CA ALA A 93 -5.89 -5.02 -3.87
C ALA A 93 -7.02 -4.91 -4.93
N LEU A 94 -7.90 -5.91 -5.07
CA LEU A 94 -8.98 -5.96 -6.08
C LEU A 94 -9.77 -4.66 -6.29
N PRO A 95 -10.25 -3.95 -5.26
CA PRO A 95 -11.06 -2.74 -5.46
C PRO A 95 -10.30 -1.55 -6.05
N ASN A 96 -8.96 -1.58 -6.01
CA ASN A 96 -8.11 -0.43 -6.29
C ASN A 96 -7.20 -0.62 -7.53
N VAL A 97 -7.31 -1.76 -8.21
CA VAL A 97 -6.51 -2.10 -9.39
C VAL A 97 -7.35 -2.07 -10.67
N ASN A 98 -6.69 -1.92 -11.82
CA ASN A 98 -7.38 -1.85 -13.11
C ASN A 98 -7.99 -3.21 -13.53
N LYS A 99 -8.83 -3.22 -14.57
CA LYS A 99 -9.55 -4.45 -15.00
C LYS A 99 -8.61 -5.60 -15.34
N ASP A 100 -7.50 -5.32 -16.02
CA ASP A 100 -6.54 -6.36 -16.43
C ASP A 100 -5.87 -6.99 -15.20
N GLN A 101 -5.51 -6.17 -14.20
CA GLN A 101 -4.98 -6.62 -12.92
C GLN A 101 -6.03 -7.41 -12.12
N GLN A 102 -7.30 -6.99 -12.13
CA GLN A 102 -8.37 -7.74 -11.47
C GLN A 102 -8.55 -9.13 -12.08
N THR A 103 -8.52 -9.23 -13.40
CA THR A 103 -8.60 -10.53 -14.12
C THR A 103 -7.43 -11.42 -13.72
N LEU A 104 -6.20 -10.91 -13.78
CA LEU A 104 -5.01 -11.67 -13.40
C LEU A 104 -5.06 -12.17 -11.95
N ILE A 105 -5.51 -11.33 -11.01
CA ILE A 105 -5.65 -11.73 -9.60
C ILE A 105 -6.66 -12.87 -9.46
N LYS A 106 -7.82 -12.77 -10.12
CA LYS A 106 -8.86 -13.81 -10.07
C LYS A 106 -8.39 -15.13 -10.66
N GLU A 107 -7.69 -15.08 -11.80
CA GLU A 107 -7.08 -16.26 -12.42
C GLU A 107 -6.09 -16.94 -11.48
N VAL A 108 -5.21 -16.17 -10.82
CA VAL A 108 -4.22 -16.70 -9.88
C VAL A 108 -4.86 -17.27 -8.61
N LEU A 109 -5.98 -16.70 -8.17
CA LEU A 109 -6.72 -17.17 -7.00
C LEU A 109 -7.78 -18.23 -7.32
N GLU A 110 -7.94 -18.62 -8.58
CA GLU A 110 -8.94 -19.59 -9.05
C GLU A 110 -10.40 -19.19 -8.71
N MET A 111 -10.71 -17.90 -8.83
CA MET A 111 -12.04 -17.29 -8.58
C MET A 111 -12.78 -16.91 -9.86
#